data_AF-V9IHJ9-F1
#
_entry.id   AF-V9IHJ9-F1
#
_cell.length_a   1.000
_cell.length_b   1.000
_cell.length_c   1.000
_cell.angle_alpha   90.00
_cell.angle_beta   90.00
_cell.angle_gamma   90.00
#
_symmetry.space_group_name_H-M   'P 1'
#
loop_
_entity.id
_entity.type
_entity.pdbx_description
1 polymer ?
#
loop_
_entity_poly.entity_id
_entity_poly.type
_entity_poly.pdbx_seq_one_letter_code
_entity_poly.pdbx_strand_id
1 'polypeptide(L)'
;MSKNANEIDGKKLIFEACHLILDAIKIKEDHWVAHKWASILLNSKTLYEGMKAQIKESYNIKKHMLRAIELNPKEPTLMYMLGSWCYQIADLTWYQRKIASVIFAEPPSSSFEEALKYFENAEEIEPNFYSQKFINVG
;
A
#
# COMPACT_ATOMS: atom_id res chain seq x y z
N MET A 1 25.71 -8.64 -17.36
CA MET A 1 24.32 -8.82 -17.82
C MET A 1 23.46 -7.93 -16.94
N SER A 2 23.02 -6.82 -17.52
CA SER A 2 22.87 -5.53 -16.85
C SER A 2 21.48 -5.33 -16.26
N LYS A 3 21.42 -4.58 -15.15
CA LYS A 3 20.27 -4.04 -14.39
C LYS A 3 18.86 -4.24 -14.98
N ASN A 4 18.67 -3.94 -16.26
CA ASN A 4 17.41 -4.07 -16.98
C ASN A 4 16.84 -5.49 -17.03
N ALA A 5 17.67 -6.53 -17.14
CA ALA A 5 17.17 -7.91 -17.13
C ALA A 5 16.55 -8.27 -15.77
N ASN A 6 17.21 -7.85 -14.68
CA ASN A 6 16.75 -8.09 -13.32
C ASN A 6 15.47 -7.29 -12.98
N GLU A 7 15.32 -6.09 -13.55
CA GLU A 7 14.08 -5.30 -13.43
C GLU A 7 12.90 -5.89 -14.21
N ILE A 8 13.16 -6.44 -15.40
CA ILE A 8 12.15 -7.14 -16.21
C ILE A 8 11.67 -8.40 -15.49
N ASP A 9 12.60 -9.17 -14.93
CA ASP A 9 12.28 -10.36 -14.14
C ASP A 9 11.50 -10.00 -12.86
N GLY A 10 11.93 -8.95 -12.15
CA GLY A 10 11.22 -8.43 -10.97
C GLY A 10 9.79 -8.01 -11.28
N LYS A 11 9.58 -7.25 -12.38
CA LYS A 11 8.23 -6.88 -12.82
C LYS A 11 7.37 -8.11 -13.10
N LYS A 12 7.90 -9.11 -13.82
CA LYS A 12 7.16 -10.33 -14.15
C LYS A 12 6.73 -11.07 -12.89
N LEU A 13 7.63 -11.23 -11.93
CA LEU A 13 7.35 -11.88 -10.65
C LEU A 13 6.28 -11.15 -9.84
N ILE A 14 6.31 -9.81 -9.79
CA ILE A 14 5.29 -9.03 -9.08
C ILE A 14 3.90 -9.22 -9.72
N PHE A 15 3.82 -9.22 -11.05
CA PHE A 15 2.55 -9.43 -11.75
C PHE A 15 2.01 -10.83 -11.53
N GLU A 16 2.86 -11.86 -11.60
CA GLU A 16 2.48 -13.24 -11.32
C GLU A 16 2.01 -13.42 -9.87
N ALA A 17 2.76 -12.87 -8.91
CA ALA A 17 2.38 -12.88 -7.49
C ALA A 17 1.05 -12.16 -7.23
N CYS A 18 0.77 -11.05 -7.93
CA CYS A 18 -0.54 -10.39 -7.87
C CYS A 18 -1.67 -11.31 -8.34
N HIS A 19 -1.47 -12.07 -9.41
CA HIS A 19 -2.50 -13.00 -9.87
C HIS A 19 -2.76 -14.09 -8.83
N LEU A 20 -1.69 -14.72 -8.33
CA LEU A 20 -1.80 -15.80 -7.34
C LEU A 20 -2.47 -15.34 -6.04
N ILE A 21 -2.10 -14.16 -5.52
CA ILE A 21 -2.66 -13.67 -4.25
C ILE A 21 -4.13 -13.28 -4.39
N LEU A 22 -4.55 -12.73 -5.54
CA LEU A 22 -5.95 -12.40 -5.81
C LEU A 22 -6.81 -13.66 -5.94
N ASP A 23 -6.27 -14.73 -6.55
CA ASP A 23 -6.97 -16.02 -6.59
C ASP A 23 -7.03 -16.68 -5.20
N ALA A 24 -5.97 -16.56 -4.39
CA ALA A 24 -5.99 -17.03 -3.01
C ALA A 24 -7.08 -16.33 -2.16
N ILE A 25 -7.27 -15.03 -2.33
CA ILE A 25 -8.33 -14.27 -1.65
C ILE A 25 -9.73 -14.73 -2.06
N LYS A 26 -9.93 -15.12 -3.33
CA LYS A 26 -11.22 -15.69 -3.78
C LYS A 26 -11.54 -17.03 -3.09
N ILE A 27 -10.51 -17.82 -2.77
CA ILE A 27 -10.68 -19.11 -2.09
C ILE A 27 -10.92 -18.90 -0.60
N LYS A 28 -10.19 -17.98 0.03
CA LYS A 28 -10.31 -17.67 1.46
C LYS A 28 -10.21 -16.16 1.69
N GLU A 29 -11.37 -15.52 1.70
CA GLU A 29 -11.48 -14.06 1.87
C GLU A 29 -11.02 -13.62 3.28
N ASP A 30 -11.30 -14.40 4.31
CA ASP A 30 -11.00 -14.00 5.70
C ASP A 30 -9.56 -14.33 6.16
N HIS A 31 -8.58 -14.31 5.24
CA HIS A 31 -7.18 -14.56 5.57
C HIS A 31 -6.37 -13.26 5.63
N TRP A 32 -6.06 -12.77 6.84
CA TRP A 32 -5.39 -11.49 7.04
C TRP A 32 -4.04 -11.39 6.30
N VAL A 33 -3.25 -12.47 6.28
CA VAL A 33 -1.96 -12.51 5.58
C VAL A 33 -2.15 -12.36 4.07
N ALA A 34 -3.24 -12.91 3.52
CA ALA A 34 -3.50 -12.82 2.09
C ALA A 34 -3.84 -11.38 1.70
N HIS A 35 -4.67 -10.71 2.51
CA HIS A 35 -4.96 -9.29 2.36
C HIS A 35 -3.71 -8.41 2.55
N LYS A 36 -2.82 -8.73 3.50
CA LYS A 36 -1.53 -8.04 3.69
C LYS A 36 -0.65 -8.15 2.45
N TRP A 37 -0.45 -9.34 1.92
CA TRP A 37 0.38 -9.51 0.72
C TRP A 37 -0.28 -8.93 -0.53
N ALA A 38 -1.62 -8.98 -0.64
CA ALA A 38 -2.32 -8.35 -1.74
C ALA A 38 -2.11 -6.83 -1.75
N SER A 39 -2.19 -6.15 -0.59
CA SER A 39 -1.93 -4.70 -0.54
C SER A 39 -0.50 -4.36 -0.93
N ILE A 40 0.50 -5.13 -0.44
CA ILE A 40 1.92 -4.93 -0.80
C ILE A 40 2.14 -5.15 -2.29
N LEU A 41 1.69 -6.27 -2.83
CA LEU A 41 1.92 -6.65 -4.24
C LEU A 41 1.19 -5.73 -5.21
N LEU A 42 -0.06 -5.36 -4.93
CA LEU A 42 -0.81 -4.39 -5.73
C LEU A 42 -0.13 -3.02 -5.71
N ASN A 43 0.36 -2.57 -4.55
CA ASN A 43 1.12 -1.32 -4.47
C ASN A 43 2.40 -1.40 -5.34
N SER A 44 3.18 -2.48 -5.23
CA SER A 44 4.36 -2.70 -6.08
C SER A 44 4.02 -2.74 -7.57
N LYS A 45 2.91 -3.38 -7.95
CA LYS A 45 2.44 -3.41 -9.34
C LYS A 45 2.15 -2.00 -9.85
N THR A 46 1.48 -1.17 -9.07
CA THR A 46 1.15 0.20 -9.47
C THR A 46 2.38 1.09 -9.64
N LEU A 47 3.48 0.84 -8.92
CA LEU A 47 4.76 1.52 -9.13
C LEU A 47 5.34 1.25 -10.53
N TYR A 48 5.14 0.05 -11.07
CA TYR A 48 5.54 -0.28 -12.44
C TYR A 48 4.57 0.27 -13.52
N GLU A 49 3.31 0.47 -13.18
CA GLU A 49 2.28 0.98 -14.11
C GLU A 49 2.20 2.53 -14.12
N GLY A 50 2.76 3.17 -13.10
CA GLY A 50 2.89 4.62 -12.97
C GLY A 50 1.74 5.29 -12.21
N MET A 51 1.86 6.61 -12.08
CA MET A 51 1.03 7.43 -11.18
C MET A 51 -0.48 7.28 -11.38
N LYS A 52 -0.94 7.16 -12.63
CA LYS A 52 -2.38 6.99 -12.92
C LYS A 52 -2.92 5.68 -12.34
N ALA A 53 -2.16 4.60 -12.43
CA ALA A 53 -2.53 3.31 -11.85
C ALA A 53 -2.47 3.36 -10.32
N GLN A 54 -1.46 4.03 -9.74
CA GLN A 54 -1.38 4.26 -8.30
C GLN A 54 -2.63 4.97 -7.77
N ILE A 55 -3.04 6.08 -8.39
CA ILE A 55 -4.23 6.82 -7.99
C ILE A 55 -5.48 5.93 -8.10
N LYS A 56 -5.63 5.20 -9.22
CA LYS A 56 -6.80 4.36 -9.48
C LYS A 56 -6.93 3.18 -8.49
N GLU A 57 -5.83 2.49 -8.21
CA GLU A 57 -5.82 1.30 -7.34
C GLU A 57 -5.66 1.65 -5.86
N SER A 58 -5.29 2.89 -5.52
CA SER A 58 -5.04 3.36 -4.14
C SER A 58 -6.14 2.95 -3.15
N TYR A 59 -7.41 3.10 -3.52
CA TYR A 59 -8.54 2.70 -2.68
C TYR A 59 -8.69 1.18 -2.53
N ASN A 60 -8.44 0.43 -3.61
CA ASN A 60 -8.48 -1.02 -3.57
C ASN A 60 -7.38 -1.56 -2.64
N ILE A 61 -6.18 -1.01 -2.75
CA ILE A 61 -5.06 -1.32 -1.85
C ILE A 61 -5.43 -0.99 -0.40
N LYS A 62 -6.00 0.20 -0.14
CA LYS A 62 -6.49 0.58 1.20
C LYS A 62 -7.54 -0.40 1.73
N LYS A 63 -8.48 -0.85 0.89
CA LYS A 63 -9.49 -1.86 1.27
C LYS A 63 -8.83 -3.15 1.77
N HIS A 64 -7.81 -3.64 1.06
CA HIS A 64 -7.05 -4.81 1.52
C HIS A 64 -6.30 -4.55 2.83
N MET A 65 -5.69 -3.37 3.01
CA MET A 65 -5.04 -3.00 4.28
C MET A 65 -6.04 -2.99 5.45
N LEU A 66 -7.18 -2.33 5.28
CA LEU A 66 -8.22 -2.25 6.31
C LEU A 66 -8.76 -3.64 6.66
N ARG A 67 -9.08 -4.47 5.65
CA ARG A 67 -9.55 -5.83 5.88
C ARG A 67 -8.52 -6.69 6.62
N ALA A 68 -7.24 -6.54 6.31
CA ALA A 68 -6.19 -7.24 7.03
C ALA A 68 -6.07 -6.79 8.50
N ILE A 69 -6.27 -5.50 8.79
CA ILE A 69 -6.26 -4.96 10.16
C ILE A 69 -7.51 -5.37 10.95
N GLU A 70 -8.68 -5.41 10.32
CA GLU A 70 -9.90 -5.95 10.93
C GLU A 70 -9.70 -7.38 11.42
N LEU A 71 -9.00 -8.19 10.62
CA LEU A 71 -8.72 -9.59 10.92
C LEU A 71 -7.52 -9.78 11.88
N ASN A 72 -6.52 -8.90 11.82
CA ASN A 72 -5.37 -8.88 12.73
C ASN A 72 -4.94 -7.43 13.05
N PRO A 73 -5.45 -6.85 14.16
CA PRO A 73 -5.17 -5.46 14.51
C PRO A 73 -3.77 -5.23 15.08
N LYS A 74 -2.97 -6.28 15.26
CA LYS A 74 -1.61 -6.19 15.85
C LYS A 74 -0.50 -6.21 14.80
N GLU A 75 -0.78 -5.79 13.57
CA GLU A 75 0.18 -5.77 12.47
C GLU A 75 0.77 -4.37 12.26
N PRO A 76 1.99 -4.08 12.78
CA PRO A 76 2.59 -2.75 12.71
C PRO A 76 2.88 -2.33 11.26
N THR A 77 3.18 -3.29 10.38
CA THR A 77 3.41 -3.02 8.96
C THR A 77 2.17 -2.45 8.27
N LEU A 78 0.98 -2.97 8.57
CA LEU A 78 -0.25 -2.51 7.95
C LEU A 78 -0.65 -1.12 8.45
N MET A 79 -0.43 -0.84 9.74
CA MET A 79 -0.65 0.49 10.31
C MET A 79 0.27 1.52 9.69
N TYR A 80 1.57 1.20 9.56
CA TYR A 80 2.51 2.07 8.87
C TYR A 80 2.14 2.31 7.40
N MET A 81 1.67 1.29 6.68
CA MET A 81 1.22 1.44 5.29
C MET A 81 -0.02 2.33 5.17
N LEU A 82 -0.97 2.23 6.12
CA LEU A 82 -2.10 3.16 6.18
C LEU A 82 -1.69 4.59 6.51
N GLY A 83 -0.78 4.78 7.47
CA GLY A 83 -0.23 6.10 7.76
C GLY A 83 0.45 6.71 6.53
N SER A 84 1.22 5.89 5.81
CA SER A 84 1.86 6.29 4.54
C SER A 84 0.83 6.64 3.46
N TRP A 85 -0.27 5.88 3.37
CA TRP A 85 -1.38 6.17 2.48
C TRP A 85 -2.03 7.52 2.82
N CYS A 86 -2.36 7.76 4.10
CA CYS A 86 -2.94 9.02 4.58
C CYS A 86 -2.04 10.20 4.27
N TYR A 87 -0.73 10.06 4.52
CA TYR A 87 0.27 11.07 4.22
C TYR A 87 0.30 11.39 2.72
N GLN A 88 0.37 10.37 1.86
CA GLN A 88 0.42 10.55 0.40
C GLN A 88 -0.84 11.22 -0.15
N ILE A 89 -2.01 10.89 0.41
CA ILE A 89 -3.29 11.52 0.02
C ILE A 89 -3.34 12.99 0.49
N ALA A 90 -2.90 13.27 1.71
CA ALA A 90 -2.82 14.64 2.23
C ALA A 90 -1.87 15.50 1.38
N ASP A 91 -0.74 14.93 0.97
CA ASP A 91 0.33 15.56 0.18
C ASP A 91 0.07 15.57 -1.34
N LEU A 92 -1.11 15.15 -1.81
CA LEU A 92 -1.43 15.18 -3.24
C LEU A 92 -1.37 16.62 -3.78
N THR A 93 -0.50 16.81 -4.78
CA THR A 93 -0.40 18.07 -5.52
C THR A 93 -1.68 18.38 -6.29
N TRP A 94 -1.91 19.65 -6.59
CA TRP A 94 -3.14 20.11 -7.29
C TRP A 94 -3.42 19.35 -8.59
N TYR A 95 -2.39 18.99 -9.36
CA TYR A 95 -2.55 18.25 -10.62
C TYR A 95 -2.89 16.77 -10.38
N GLN A 96 -2.31 16.14 -9.37
CA GLN A 96 -2.68 14.78 -8.96
C GLN A 96 -4.13 14.74 -8.46
N ARG A 97 -4.58 15.75 -7.71
CA ARG A 97 -5.98 15.91 -7.32
C ARG A 97 -6.89 16.02 -8.54
N LYS A 98 -6.48 16.75 -9.58
CA LYS A 98 -7.25 16.85 -10.84
C LYS A 98 -7.37 15.51 -11.56
N ILE A 99 -6.31 14.71 -11.63
CA ILE A 99 -6.39 13.33 -12.17
C ILE A 99 -7.33 12.49 -11.32
N ALA A 100 -7.23 12.58 -10.00
CA ALA A 100 -8.07 11.84 -9.08
C ALA A 100 -9.55 12.23 -9.24
N SER A 101 -9.89 13.52 -9.41
CA SER A 101 -11.26 13.99 -9.66
C SER A 101 -11.85 13.55 -11.01
N VAL A 102 -11.01 13.17 -11.98
CA VAL A 102 -11.48 12.60 -13.26
C VAL A 102 -11.77 11.11 -13.11
N ILE A 103 -10.99 10.41 -12.28
CA ILE A 103 -11.14 8.96 -12.04
C ILE A 103 -12.23 8.70 -11.00
N PHE A 104 -12.30 9.55 -9.99
CA PHE A 104 -13.21 9.50 -8.84
C PHE A 104 -14.05 10.77 -8.86
N ALA A 105 -15.37 10.64 -8.70
CA ALA A 105 -16.26 11.81 -8.66
C ALA A 105 -15.87 12.83 -7.58
N GLU A 106 -15.33 12.34 -6.46
CA GLU A 106 -14.73 13.14 -5.40
C GLU A 106 -13.27 12.69 -5.19
N PRO A 107 -12.29 13.62 -5.18
CA PRO A 107 -10.89 13.26 -4.98
C PRO A 107 -10.68 12.70 -3.56
N PRO A 108 -9.80 11.71 -3.39
CA PRO A 108 -9.45 11.20 -2.08
C PRO A 108 -8.94 12.32 -1.18
N SER A 109 -9.44 12.35 0.05
CA SER A 109 -9.00 13.25 1.11
C SER A 109 -8.56 12.44 2.33
N SER A 110 -7.53 12.95 2.99
CA SER A 110 -7.00 12.48 4.27
C SER A 110 -6.17 13.62 4.87
N SER A 111 -5.82 13.53 6.15
CA SER A 111 -5.03 14.55 6.83
C SER A 111 -3.69 14.00 7.35
N PHE A 112 -2.73 14.91 7.55
CA PHE A 112 -1.47 14.57 8.22
C PHE A 112 -1.70 14.09 9.66
N GLU A 113 -2.76 14.54 10.32
CA GLU A 113 -3.16 14.08 11.66
C GLU A 113 -3.62 12.62 11.64
N GLU A 114 -4.38 12.20 10.62
CA GLU A 114 -4.73 10.79 10.46
C GLU A 114 -3.49 9.93 10.21
N ALA A 115 -2.58 10.42 9.36
CA ALA A 115 -1.31 9.73 9.10
C ALA A 115 -0.51 9.53 10.40
N LEU A 116 -0.40 10.59 11.21
CA LEU A 116 0.32 10.55 12.49
C LEU A 116 -0.29 9.54 13.45
N LYS A 117 -1.62 9.47 13.59
CA LYS A 117 -2.29 8.48 14.45
C LYS A 117 -1.94 7.05 14.06
N TYR A 118 -1.95 6.73 12.77
CA TYR A 118 -1.55 5.40 12.30
C TYR A 118 -0.07 5.12 12.57
N PHE A 119 0.76 6.15 12.48
CA PHE A 119 2.18 6.02 12.75
C PHE A 119 2.49 5.79 14.23
N GLU A 120 1.79 6.48 15.13
CA GLU A 120 1.89 6.28 16.59
C GLU A 120 1.42 4.87 16.98
N ASN A 121 0.28 4.43 16.45
CA ASN A 121 -0.23 3.07 16.71
C ASN A 121 0.76 1.98 16.27
N ALA A 122 1.51 2.19 15.18
CA ALA A 122 2.51 1.24 14.73
C ALA A 122 3.68 1.09 15.73
N GLU A 123 4.13 2.20 16.34
CA GLU A 123 5.18 2.20 17.37
C GLU A 123 4.70 1.64 18.71
N GLU A 124 3.42 1.86 19.07
CA GLU A 124 2.84 1.24 20.25
C GLU A 124 2.83 -0.28 20.17
N ILE A 125 2.61 -0.83 18.96
CA ILE A 125 2.60 -2.28 18.73
C ILE A 125 4.02 -2.85 18.72
N GLU A 126 4.93 -2.19 18.01
CA GLU A 126 6.32 -2.62 17.89
C GLU A 126 7.25 -1.43 18.15
N PRO A 127 7.77 -1.28 19.38
CA PRO A 127 8.72 -0.22 19.70
C PRO A 127 9.97 -0.34 18.81
N ASN A 128 10.45 0.77 18.26
CA ASN A 128 11.59 0.84 17.30
C ASN A 128 11.25 0.37 15.87
N PHE A 129 9.97 0.31 15.50
CA PHE A 129 9.56 -0.05 14.15
C PHE A 129 10.15 0.92 13.09
N TYR A 130 10.13 2.23 13.35
CA TYR A 130 10.70 3.25 12.48
C TYR A 130 12.21 3.12 12.31
N SER A 131 12.94 2.93 13.41
CA SER A 131 14.40 2.90 13.38
C SER A 131 14.93 1.71 12.58
N GLN A 132 14.28 0.54 12.66
CA GLN A 132 14.64 -0.60 11.82
C GLN A 132 14.38 -0.38 10.33
N LYS A 133 13.29 0.32 9.96
CA LYS A 133 12.99 0.61 8.56
C LYS A 133 13.91 1.66 7.95
N PHE A 134 14.29 2.70 8.70
CA PHE A 134 15.18 3.76 8.21
C PHE A 134 16.66 3.36 8.21
N ILE A 135 17.11 2.48 9.13
CA ILE A 135 18.50 1.96 9.13
C ILE A 135 18.83 1.19 7.83
N ASN A 136 17.85 0.52 7.21
CA ASN A 136 18.05 -0.21 5.96
C ASN A 136 18.03 0.67 4.70
N VAL A 137 17.96 2.01 4.85
CA VAL A 137 17.99 2.99 3.74
C VAL A 137 19.22 3.91 3.85
N GLY A 138 20.15 3.62 4.78
CA GLY A 138 21.43 4.30 4.93
C GLY A 138 22.55 3.70 4.09
#